data_AF-A0A383VXN8-F1
#
_entry.id   AF-A0A383VXN8-F1
#
_cell.length_a   1.000
_cell.length_b   1.000
_cell.length_c   1.000
_cell.angle_alpha   90.00
_cell.angle_beta   90.00
_cell.angle_gamma   90.00
#
_symmetry.space_group_name_H-M   'P 1'
#
loop_
_entity.id
_entity.type
_entity.pdbx_description
1 polymer ?
#
loop_
_entity_poly.entity_id
_entity_poly.type
_entity_poly.pdbx_seq_one_letter_code
_entity_poly.pdbx_strand_id
1 'polypeptide(L)'
;MSALTQLEELVTKKLLPASVLPSQLRSLRLTGVDSKLLDLSALTQLQEFVTCQLHPETVLPRQLHSLQVTGLHMPAQEYLRPASALQQLQRLSLEIGFDDGATETVLQLAKQLPSL
;
A
#
# COMPACT_ATOMS: atom_id res chain seq x y z
N MET A 1 -0.65 -22.32 -24.64
CA MET A 1 -1.56 -21.71 -23.66
C MET A 1 -0.77 -21.53 -22.37
N SER A 2 -0.04 -20.43 -22.26
CA SER A 2 -0.42 -19.21 -21.50
C SER A 2 0.20 -19.22 -20.10
N ALA A 3 1.52 -19.05 -20.04
CA ALA A 3 2.29 -18.92 -18.80
C ALA A 3 2.19 -17.52 -18.14
N LEU A 4 1.42 -16.60 -18.74
CA LEU A 4 1.33 -15.20 -18.29
C LEU A 4 0.04 -14.86 -17.54
N THR A 5 -0.93 -15.79 -17.44
CA THR A 5 -2.23 -15.56 -16.78
C THR A 5 -2.25 -15.87 -15.28
N GLN A 6 -1.17 -16.42 -14.70
CA GLN A 6 -1.10 -16.83 -13.29
C GLN A 6 -0.11 -16.03 -12.45
N LEU A 7 0.20 -14.78 -12.85
CA LEU A 7 1.03 -13.94 -12.00
C LEU A 7 0.19 -13.45 -10.82
N GLU A 8 0.19 -14.22 -9.74
CA GLU A 8 -0.49 -13.87 -8.48
C GLU A 8 0.35 -12.92 -7.63
N GLU A 9 1.68 -12.93 -7.82
CA GLU A 9 2.62 -12.06 -7.14
C GLU A 9 3.46 -11.27 -8.15
N LEU A 10 3.56 -9.96 -7.94
CA LEU A 10 4.44 -9.08 -8.70
C LEU A 10 5.34 -8.31 -7.75
N VAL A 11 6.65 -8.50 -7.93
CA VAL A 11 7.67 -7.67 -7.30
C VAL A 11 8.27 -6.75 -8.35
N THR A 12 8.07 -5.45 -8.20
CA THR A 12 8.68 -4.46 -9.11
C THR A 12 9.31 -3.31 -8.34
N LYS A 13 10.36 -2.75 -8.92
CA LYS A 13 11.02 -1.52 -8.45
C LYS A 13 10.36 -0.27 -9.01
N LYS A 14 9.49 -0.40 -10.02
CA LYS A 14 8.87 0.75 -10.68
C LYS A 14 7.56 0.33 -11.32
N LEU A 15 6.49 1.06 -10.99
CA LEU A 15 5.26 1.06 -11.78
C LEU A 15 5.22 2.35 -12.60
N LEU A 16 5.21 2.21 -13.92
CA LEU A 16 4.89 3.31 -14.81
C LEU A 16 3.37 3.55 -14.75
N PRO A 17 2.88 4.79 -14.90
CA PRO A 17 1.44 5.11 -14.88
C PRO A 17 0.60 4.32 -15.91
N ALA A 18 1.25 3.81 -16.96
CA ALA A 18 0.64 2.99 -18.02
C ALA A 18 0.92 1.48 -17.87
N SER A 19 1.43 1.04 -16.72
CA SER A 19 1.72 -0.39 -16.50
C SER A 19 0.40 -1.14 -16.36
N VAL A 20 0.09 -2.00 -17.32
CA VAL A 20 -1.03 -2.92 -17.22
C VAL A 20 -0.65 -4.01 -16.23
N LEU A 21 -1.19 -3.91 -15.02
CA LEU A 21 -1.05 -4.94 -13.99
C LEU A 21 -2.04 -6.08 -14.28
N PRO A 22 -1.67 -7.35 -14.03
CA PRO A 22 -2.58 -8.46 -14.21
C PRO A 22 -3.75 -8.33 -13.22
N SER A 23 -4.98 -8.46 -13.70
CA SER A 23 -6.19 -8.31 -12.88
C SER A 23 -6.34 -9.40 -11.81
N GLN A 24 -5.64 -10.53 -11.96
CA GLN A 24 -5.61 -11.63 -11.00
C GLN A 24 -4.49 -11.51 -9.96
N LEU A 25 -3.77 -10.38 -9.93
CA LEU A 25 -2.71 -10.15 -8.96
C LEU A 25 -3.29 -10.15 -7.53
N ARG A 26 -2.76 -11.03 -6.67
CA ARG A 26 -3.12 -11.13 -5.25
C ARG A 26 -2.15 -10.41 -4.34
N SER A 27 -0.88 -10.37 -4.72
CA SER A 27 0.18 -9.70 -3.97
C SER A 27 0.99 -8.77 -4.87
N LEU A 28 1.16 -7.53 -4.42
CA LEU A 28 1.96 -6.52 -5.10
C LEU A 28 3.02 -6.00 -4.13
N ARG A 29 4.29 -6.12 -4.52
CA ARG A 29 5.41 -5.56 -3.77
C ARG A 29 6.15 -4.52 -4.61
N LEU A 30 6.09 -3.28 -4.16
CA LEU A 30 6.81 -2.14 -4.71
C LEU A 30 8.02 -1.83 -3.84
N THR A 31 9.19 -2.16 -4.39
CA THR A 31 10.49 -1.94 -3.72
C THR A 31 11.18 -0.65 -4.19
N GLY A 32 10.48 0.15 -4.99
CA GLY A 32 10.95 1.44 -5.50
C GLY A 32 10.64 2.60 -4.57
N VAL A 33 11.51 3.62 -4.61
CA VAL A 33 11.39 4.87 -3.84
C VAL A 33 10.58 5.95 -4.58
N ASP A 34 10.08 5.64 -5.78
CA ASP A 34 9.35 6.60 -6.62
C ASP A 34 7.88 6.63 -6.15
N SER A 35 7.55 7.56 -5.25
CA SER A 35 6.21 7.80 -4.70
C SER A 35 5.28 8.45 -5.73
N LYS A 36 5.11 7.82 -6.88
CA LYS A 36 4.13 8.28 -7.87
C LYS A 36 2.74 7.91 -7.40
N LEU A 37 1.78 8.77 -7.74
CA LEU A 37 0.37 8.45 -7.66
C LEU A 37 0.12 7.11 -8.35
N LEU A 38 -0.41 6.15 -7.59
CA LEU A 38 -0.81 4.85 -8.09
C LEU A 38 -2.32 4.70 -7.94
N ASP A 39 -2.96 4.33 -9.04
CA ASP A 39 -4.35 3.89 -9.02
C ASP A 39 -4.38 2.36 -9.15
N LEU A 40 -4.62 1.68 -8.03
CA LEU A 40 -4.73 0.23 -7.95
C LEU A 40 -6.20 -0.23 -7.87
N SER A 41 -7.16 0.67 -8.12
CA SER A 41 -8.60 0.37 -8.03
C SER A 41 -9.04 -0.77 -8.96
N ALA A 42 -8.35 -0.94 -10.09
CA ALA A 42 -8.61 -1.99 -11.06
C ALA A 42 -8.19 -3.39 -10.57
N LEU A 43 -7.36 -3.50 -9.53
CA LEU A 43 -6.90 -4.78 -8.99
C LEU A 43 -7.91 -5.36 -8.00
N THR A 44 -9.00 -5.89 -8.55
CA THR A 44 -10.12 -6.46 -7.80
C THR A 44 -9.80 -7.76 -7.05
N GLN A 45 -8.59 -8.30 -7.20
CA GLN A 45 -8.14 -9.52 -6.51
C GLN A 45 -6.96 -9.29 -5.57
N LEU A 46 -6.47 -8.04 -5.47
CA LEU A 46 -5.33 -7.70 -4.64
C LEU A 46 -5.69 -7.79 -3.16
N GLN A 47 -4.99 -8.65 -2.43
CA GLN A 47 -5.15 -8.87 -1.00
C GLN A 47 -3.98 -8.30 -0.21
N GLU A 48 -2.78 -8.34 -0.79
CA GLU A 48 -1.55 -7.89 -0.14
C GLU A 48 -0.87 -6.80 -0.96
N PHE A 49 -0.53 -5.69 -0.30
CA PHE A 49 0.23 -4.62 -0.90
C PHE A 49 1.38 -4.21 0.02
N VAL A 50 2.58 -4.22 -0.53
CA VAL A 50 3.80 -3.80 0.15
C VAL A 50 4.42 -2.67 -0.66
N THR A 51 4.74 -1.56 -0.01
CA THR A 51 5.42 -0.43 -0.65
C THR A 51 6.45 0.20 0.28
N CYS A 52 7.53 0.76 -0.27
CA CYS A 52 8.47 1.55 0.51
C CYS A 52 7.93 2.95 0.82
N GLN A 53 6.99 3.47 0.00
CA GLN A 53 6.37 4.78 0.21
C GLN A 53 4.95 4.77 -0.36
N LEU A 54 4.00 5.38 0.35
CA LEU A 54 2.58 5.41 -0.05
C LEU A 54 2.14 6.84 -0.32
N HIS A 55 1.91 7.22 -1.58
CA HIS A 55 1.47 8.58 -1.89
C HIS A 55 0.07 8.84 -1.27
N PRO A 56 -0.21 10.01 -0.66
CA PRO A 56 -1.50 10.33 -0.01
C PRO A 56 -2.73 10.17 -0.91
N GLU A 57 -2.54 10.36 -2.21
CA GLU A 57 -3.58 10.24 -3.23
C GLU A 57 -3.64 8.84 -3.88
N THR A 58 -2.83 7.88 -3.41
CA THR A 58 -2.88 6.50 -3.89
C THR A 58 -4.28 5.93 -3.68
N VAL A 59 -4.85 5.32 -4.71
CA VAL A 59 -6.14 4.63 -4.60
C VAL A 59 -5.88 3.16 -4.42
N LEU A 60 -6.18 2.66 -3.21
CA LEU A 60 -6.04 1.25 -2.87
C LEU A 60 -7.37 0.50 -3.12
N PRO A 61 -7.31 -0.77 -3.58
CA PRO A 61 -8.50 -1.56 -3.80
C PRO A 61 -9.17 -1.95 -2.48
N ARG A 62 -10.51 -1.92 -2.43
CA ARG A 62 -11.27 -2.11 -1.19
C ARG A 62 -11.13 -3.48 -0.54
N GLN A 63 -10.80 -4.52 -1.31
CA GLN A 63 -10.57 -5.87 -0.78
C GLN A 63 -9.14 -6.12 -0.28
N LEU A 64 -8.33 -5.07 -0.14
CA LEU A 64 -7.00 -5.20 0.43
C LEU A 64 -7.09 -5.60 1.90
N HIS A 65 -6.50 -6.74 2.25
CA HIS A 65 -6.48 -7.29 3.60
C HIS A 65 -5.20 -6.93 4.35
N SER A 66 -4.08 -6.79 3.63
CA SER A 66 -2.78 -6.50 4.23
C SER A 66 -2.09 -5.35 3.50
N LEU A 67 -1.70 -4.34 4.26
CA LEU A 67 -0.90 -3.21 3.78
C LEU A 67 0.39 -3.12 4.60
N GLN A 68 1.53 -3.14 3.92
CA GLN A 68 2.84 -2.89 4.51
C GLN A 68 3.49 -1.66 3.87
N VAL A 69 3.93 -0.70 4.68
CA VAL A 69 4.64 0.49 4.23
C VAL A 69 5.98 0.59 4.94
N THR A 70 7.11 0.48 4.22
CA THR A 70 8.46 0.30 4.80
C THR A 70 9.39 1.53 4.70
N GLY A 71 8.85 2.75 4.71
CA GLY A 71 9.66 3.96 4.50
C GLY A 71 8.86 5.23 4.75
N LEU A 72 8.05 5.22 5.82
CA LEU A 72 7.29 6.39 6.20
C LEU A 72 8.23 7.45 6.79
N HIS A 73 8.44 8.53 6.03
CA HIS A 73 9.03 9.76 6.53
C HIS A 73 7.92 10.69 7.03
N MET A 74 8.14 11.30 8.19
CA MET A 74 7.13 12.12 8.88
C MET A 74 6.80 13.40 8.11
N PRO A 75 5.54 13.90 8.20
CA PRO A 75 4.43 13.41 9.04
C PRO A 75 3.59 12.29 8.39
N ALA A 76 3.38 11.15 9.06
CA ALA A 76 2.72 9.97 8.46
C ALA A 76 1.19 10.07 8.23
N GLN A 77 0.53 11.13 8.70
CA GLN A 77 -0.93 11.30 8.58
C GLN A 77 -1.40 11.33 7.13
N GLU A 78 -0.70 12.07 6.26
CA GLU A 78 -1.10 12.21 4.87
C GLU A 78 -0.90 10.89 4.09
N TYR A 79 0.15 10.15 4.44
CA TYR A 79 0.52 8.89 3.79
C TYR A 79 -0.48 7.75 4.04
N LEU A 80 -1.28 7.83 5.10
CA LEU A 80 -2.21 6.75 5.50
C LEU A 80 -3.68 7.07 5.20
N ARG A 81 -3.96 8.22 4.57
CA ARG A 81 -5.28 8.50 3.97
C ARG A 81 -5.76 7.36 3.05
N PRO A 82 -4.93 6.76 2.18
CA PRO A 82 -5.35 5.61 1.37
C PRO A 82 -5.78 4.40 2.20
N ALA A 83 -5.12 4.16 3.34
CA ALA A 83 -5.44 3.04 4.22
C ALA A 83 -6.79 3.24 4.94
N SER A 84 -7.17 4.48 5.24
CA SER A 84 -8.44 4.81 5.90
C SER A 84 -9.68 4.41 5.07
N ALA A 85 -9.54 4.27 3.75
CA ALA A 85 -10.60 3.84 2.86
C ALA A 85 -10.78 2.31 2.80
N LEU A 86 -9.89 1.55 3.45
CA LEU A 86 -9.85 0.08 3.38
C LEU A 86 -10.67 -0.54 4.51
N GLN A 87 -11.93 -0.84 4.23
CA GLN A 87 -12.84 -1.46 5.21
C GLN A 87 -12.52 -2.94 5.51
N GLN A 88 -11.79 -3.61 4.62
CA GLN A 88 -11.43 -5.03 4.78
C GLN A 88 -9.98 -5.22 5.23
N LEU A 89 -9.28 -4.15 5.57
CA LEU A 89 -7.91 -4.23 6.05
C LEU A 89 -7.92 -4.98 7.40
N GLN A 90 -7.11 -6.04 7.49
CA GLN A 90 -6.92 -6.86 8.69
C GLN A 90 -5.50 -6.70 9.25
N ARG A 91 -4.55 -6.30 8.41
CA ARG A 91 -3.16 -6.10 8.79
C ARG A 91 -2.65 -4.79 8.21
N LEU A 92 -2.20 -3.91 9.10
CA LEU A 92 -1.39 -2.76 8.75
C LEU A 92 -0.01 -2.89 9.39
N SER A 93 1.03 -2.86 8.59
CA SER A 93 2.43 -2.91 9.05
C SER A 93 3.16 -1.67 8.56
N LEU A 94 3.68 -0.89 9.50
CA LEU A 94 4.33 0.38 9.22
C LEU A 94 5.76 0.34 9.74
N GLU A 95 6.73 0.61 8.86
CA GLU A 95 8.10 0.90 9.24
C GLU A 95 8.27 2.42 9.23
N ILE A 96 8.48 2.96 10.42
CA ILE A 96 8.60 4.39 10.68
C ILE A 96 10.05 4.65 11.08
N GLY A 97 10.70 5.62 10.44
CA GLY A 97 12.01 6.10 10.87
C GLY A 97 11.94 6.63 12.30
N PHE A 98 12.89 6.22 13.15
CA PHE A 98 13.02 6.74 14.51
C PHE A 98 13.58 8.15 14.49
N ASP A 99 12.73 9.12 14.18
CA ASP A 99 12.97 10.55 14.37
C ASP A 99 12.06 11.10 15.51
N ASP A 100 12.37 12.29 16.03
CA ASP A 100 11.52 12.99 17.00
C ASP A 100 10.09 13.15 16.46
N GLY A 101 9.13 12.43 17.04
CA GLY A 101 7.71 12.42 16.62
C GLY A 101 7.16 11.08 16.13
N ALA A 102 7.97 10.02 16.08
CA ALA A 102 7.50 8.68 15.70
C ALA A 102 6.37 8.17 16.61
N THR A 103 6.52 8.30 17.94
CA THR A 103 5.54 7.87 18.93
C THR A 103 4.20 8.59 18.78
N GLU A 104 4.23 9.92 18.64
CA GLU A 104 3.02 10.73 18.49
C GLU A 104 2.28 10.37 17.21
N THR A 105 3.02 10.06 16.16
CA THR A 105 2.44 9.63 14.90
C THR A 105 1.80 8.25 15.00
N VAL A 106 2.45 7.27 15.62
CA VAL A 106 1.83 5.95 15.87
C VAL A 106 0.52 6.10 16.67
N LEU A 107 0.51 6.97 17.68
CA LEU A 107 -0.70 7.26 18.47
C LEU A 107 -1.82 7.92 17.65
N GLN A 108 -1.49 8.85 16.77
CA GLN A 108 -2.46 9.47 15.85
C GLN A 108 -3.02 8.45 14.86
N LEU A 109 -2.18 7.54 14.36
CA LEU A 109 -2.60 6.48 13.44
C LEU A 109 -3.52 5.47 14.10
N ALA A 110 -3.22 5.06 15.33
CA ALA A 110 -4.08 4.19 16.12
C ALA A 110 -5.48 4.79 16.35
N LYS A 111 -5.61 6.12 16.38
CA LYS A 111 -6.92 6.80 16.50
C LYS A 111 -7.70 6.88 15.19
N GLN A 112 -7.01 6.85 14.04
CA GLN A 112 -7.65 7.00 12.72
C GLN A 112 -8.02 5.68 12.07
N LEU A 113 -7.40 4.58 12.49
CA LEU A 113 -7.74 3.26 11.97
C LEU A 113 -9.03 2.80 12.65
N PRO A 114 -10.10 2.51 11.90
CA PRO A 114 -11.25 1.81 12.46
C PRO A 114 -10.72 0.50 13.03
N SER A 115 -11.11 0.18 14.28
CA SER A 115 -10.62 -0.94 15.08
C SER A 115 -10.28 -2.16 14.23
N LEU A 116 -8.98 -2.29 13.92
CA LEU A 116 -8.33 -3.49 13.40
C LEU A 116 -8.38 -4.59 14.47
#